data_AF-A0A5D0UMM9-F1
#
_entry.id   AF-A0A5D0UMM9-F1
#
_cell.length_a   1.000
_cell.length_b   1.000
_cell.length_c   1.000
_cell.angle_alpha   90.00
_cell.angle_beta   90.00
_cell.angle_gamma   90.00
#
_symmetry.space_group_name_H-M   'P 1'
#
loop_
_entity.id
_entity.type
_entity.pdbx_description
1 polymer ?
#
loop_
_entity_poly.entity_id
_entity_poly.type
_entity_poly.pdbx_seq_one_letter_code
_entity_poly.pdbx_strand_id
1 'polypeptide(L)'
;MKYLLASGLAIGLLAVPTVPAAAAAPPAKVTSHYETTSGNTLARDCGYSVGLTAGQALWLFCDTVLLNPAGEAFGFIGGTTAATGPYTAGAVPDALSELPTPPAPATVPNSDGPHLFLPVPVGLVLPDGTACGAPGSNSYAASWLSGATRGPARYINGYWGPDLVAMTYTDVCVRGQWDWTVQAWGISFYHPASNTFVAHHRVFASGASADLPWQRQLGSPIFADDGYLYLYASHCDDAAFGACGKGRTLLARTPWRSSTGWPKSASYRYWTPGGWTSDPNAATSVMADARPLYLDVRSYTGIGFAAVEQTTIGGHYRIWRASSPSGPWTAGAEVQVPGCESSTDGWCYAFFGHSELSTADTLLLSYYDPDNKHVMVAAVPW
;
A
#
# COMPACT_ATOMS: atom_id res chain seq x y z
N MET A 1 -26.32 -32.26 -64.84
CA MET A 1 -27.72 -31.97 -64.47
C MET A 1 -27.77 -31.72 -62.96
N LYS A 2 -28.10 -30.48 -62.59
CA LYS A 2 -28.47 -29.96 -61.25
C LYS A 2 -27.40 -29.85 -60.14
N TYR A 3 -27.16 -28.58 -59.79
CA TYR A 3 -26.45 -28.01 -58.64
C TYR A 3 -26.99 -28.47 -57.28
N LEU A 4 -26.13 -28.44 -56.26
CA LEU A 4 -26.46 -27.80 -54.97
C LEU A 4 -25.18 -27.41 -54.21
N LEU A 5 -24.96 -26.09 -54.16
CA LEU A 5 -24.06 -25.42 -53.22
C LEU A 5 -24.68 -25.47 -51.82
N ALA A 6 -23.88 -25.81 -50.81
CA ALA A 6 -24.24 -25.60 -49.41
C ALA A 6 -23.25 -24.61 -48.79
N SER A 7 -23.71 -23.39 -48.61
CA SER A 7 -23.05 -22.30 -47.91
C SER A 7 -23.04 -22.59 -46.39
N GLY A 8 -21.85 -22.71 -45.80
CA GLY A 8 -21.67 -22.85 -44.36
C GLY A 8 -21.53 -21.49 -43.68
N LEU A 9 -22.45 -21.23 -42.74
CA LEU A 9 -22.59 -20.06 -41.88
C LEU A 9 -21.26 -19.58 -41.26
N ALA A 10 -20.98 -18.28 -41.39
CA ALA A 10 -20.02 -17.58 -40.54
C ALA A 10 -20.62 -17.41 -39.13
N ILE A 11 -19.99 -18.01 -38.12
CA ILE A 11 -20.30 -17.74 -36.72
C ILE A 11 -19.69 -16.38 -36.39
N GLY A 12 -20.53 -15.34 -36.35
CA GLY A 12 -20.13 -14.05 -35.79
C GLY A 12 -19.86 -14.21 -34.31
N LEU A 13 -18.60 -14.03 -33.90
CA LEU A 13 -18.24 -13.80 -32.51
C LEU A 13 -18.93 -12.52 -32.05
N LEU A 14 -19.95 -12.67 -31.21
CA LEU A 14 -20.55 -11.58 -30.46
C LEU A 14 -19.46 -10.95 -29.59
N ALA A 15 -19.08 -9.72 -29.91
CA ALA A 15 -18.32 -8.87 -29.02
C ALA A 15 -19.15 -8.70 -27.73
N VAL A 16 -18.62 -9.18 -26.61
CA VAL A 16 -19.17 -8.85 -25.30
C VAL A 16 -19.06 -7.33 -25.16
N PRO A 17 -20.14 -6.60 -24.84
CA PRO A 17 -20.05 -5.17 -24.59
C PRO A 17 -19.08 -4.96 -23.43
N THR A 18 -17.96 -4.30 -23.70
CA THR A 18 -17.07 -3.76 -22.67
C THR A 18 -17.90 -2.80 -21.84
N VAL A 19 -18.26 -3.19 -20.62
CA VAL A 19 -18.80 -2.26 -19.63
C VAL A 19 -17.77 -1.11 -19.54
N PRO A 20 -18.15 0.15 -19.79
CA PRO A 20 -17.21 1.25 -19.66
C PRO A 20 -16.66 1.22 -18.23
N ALA A 21 -15.33 1.19 -18.11
CA ALA A 21 -14.66 1.23 -16.82
C ALA A 21 -15.09 2.51 -16.12
N ALA A 22 -15.74 2.39 -14.98
CA ALA A 22 -16.04 3.52 -14.13
C ALA A 22 -14.70 4.07 -13.61
N ALA A 23 -14.38 5.30 -14.01
CA ALA A 23 -13.14 5.97 -13.67
C ALA A 23 -13.30 7.49 -13.80
N ALA A 24 -12.91 8.23 -12.77
CA ALA A 24 -12.95 9.68 -12.73
C ALA A 24 -11.63 10.29 -13.21
N ALA A 25 -11.68 11.50 -13.77
CA ALA A 25 -10.49 12.27 -14.07
C ALA A 25 -9.86 12.80 -12.75
N PRO A 26 -8.53 12.70 -12.57
CA PRO A 26 -7.87 13.24 -11.39
C PRO A 26 -7.85 14.79 -11.39
N PRO A 27 -7.92 15.45 -10.22
CA PRO A 27 -7.99 14.88 -8.89
C PRO A 27 -9.40 14.39 -8.52
N ALA A 28 -9.51 13.20 -7.93
CA ALA A 28 -10.79 12.62 -7.53
C ALA A 28 -10.66 11.67 -6.32
N LYS A 29 -11.80 11.36 -5.70
CA LYS A 29 -11.92 10.40 -4.58
C LYS A 29 -11.85 8.95 -5.10
N VAL A 30 -11.19 8.08 -4.34
CA VAL A 30 -11.21 6.62 -4.58
C VAL A 30 -12.47 5.99 -3.98
N THR A 31 -13.58 5.97 -4.70
CA THR A 31 -14.88 5.60 -4.12
C THR A 31 -15.27 4.14 -4.31
N SER A 32 -16.04 3.63 -3.37
CA SER A 32 -16.68 2.32 -3.45
C SER A 32 -18.16 2.40 -3.86
N HIS A 33 -18.71 1.29 -4.34
CA HIS A 33 -20.14 1.11 -4.53
C HIS A 33 -20.94 1.25 -3.23
N TYR A 34 -20.34 0.90 -2.08
CA TYR A 34 -20.94 1.10 -0.77
C TYR A 34 -21.21 2.58 -0.50
N GLU A 35 -20.22 3.44 -0.71
CA GLU A 35 -20.34 4.88 -0.47
C GLU A 35 -21.37 5.52 -1.39
N THR A 36 -21.33 5.17 -2.68
CA THR A 36 -22.29 5.70 -3.67
C THR A 36 -23.72 5.23 -3.42
N THR A 37 -23.92 4.00 -2.90
CA THR A 37 -25.25 3.45 -2.62
C THR A 37 -25.83 3.94 -1.29
N SER A 38 -24.99 4.03 -0.25
CA SER A 38 -25.44 4.38 1.10
C SER A 38 -25.40 5.88 1.39
N GLY A 39 -24.59 6.65 0.66
CA GLY A 39 -24.25 8.03 0.99
C GLY A 39 -23.28 8.17 2.17
N ASN A 40 -22.79 7.06 2.72
CA ASN A 40 -21.76 7.06 3.75
C ASN A 40 -20.40 7.39 3.14
N THR A 41 -19.47 7.86 3.98
CA THR A 41 -18.07 8.10 3.60
C THR A 41 -17.16 7.14 4.35
N LEU A 42 -16.20 6.55 3.64
CA LEU A 42 -15.13 5.74 4.23
C LEU A 42 -13.87 6.60 4.38
N ALA A 43 -13.68 7.19 5.56
CA ALA A 43 -12.48 7.96 5.88
C ALA A 43 -11.34 6.98 6.20
N ARG A 44 -10.50 6.76 5.20
CA ARG A 44 -9.49 5.71 5.14
C ARG A 44 -8.09 6.27 5.30
N ASP A 45 -7.30 5.63 6.15
CA ASP A 45 -5.85 5.81 6.17
C ASP A 45 -5.17 4.90 5.11
N CYS A 46 -3.91 5.17 4.80
CA CYS A 46 -3.15 4.56 3.73
C CYS A 46 -3.84 4.77 2.36
N GLY A 47 -3.64 3.85 1.41
CA GLY A 47 -4.13 3.98 0.05
C GLY A 47 -3.24 3.23 -0.93
N TYR A 48 -2.75 2.05 -0.58
CA TYR A 48 -1.92 1.27 -1.52
C TYR A 48 -2.82 0.65 -2.57
N SER A 49 -2.36 0.61 -3.83
CA SER A 49 -3.00 -0.22 -4.85
C SER A 49 -2.00 -1.18 -5.50
N VAL A 50 -2.51 -2.29 -6.03
CA VAL A 50 -1.76 -3.22 -6.87
C VAL A 50 -2.64 -3.65 -8.05
N GLY A 51 -2.15 -3.44 -9.27
CA GLY A 51 -2.79 -3.95 -10.49
C GLY A 51 -2.85 -5.47 -10.49
N LEU A 52 -4.02 -6.04 -10.75
CA LEU A 52 -4.29 -7.46 -10.88
C LEU A 52 -4.42 -7.86 -12.35
N THR A 53 -4.59 -9.15 -12.60
CA THR A 53 -4.96 -9.65 -13.93
C THR A 53 -6.33 -9.11 -14.35
N ALA A 54 -6.57 -9.00 -15.66
CA ALA A 54 -7.84 -8.56 -16.26
C ALA A 54 -8.25 -7.10 -15.95
N GLY A 55 -7.28 -6.21 -15.73
CA GLY A 55 -7.57 -4.77 -15.55
C GLY A 55 -8.29 -4.43 -14.24
N GLN A 56 -8.20 -5.31 -13.24
CA GLN A 56 -8.66 -5.05 -11.88
C GLN A 56 -7.51 -4.51 -11.04
N ALA A 57 -7.78 -3.71 -10.02
CA ALA A 57 -6.81 -3.33 -8.99
C ALA A 57 -7.32 -3.77 -7.62
N LEU A 58 -6.39 -4.18 -6.76
CA LEU A 58 -6.65 -4.32 -5.33
C LEU A 58 -6.22 -3.02 -4.65
N TRP A 59 -7.14 -2.40 -3.92
CA TRP A 59 -6.87 -1.27 -3.05
C TRP A 59 -6.86 -1.73 -1.61
N LEU A 60 -5.92 -1.19 -0.86
CA LEU A 60 -5.66 -1.55 0.51
C LEU A 60 -5.51 -0.29 1.36
N PHE A 61 -6.32 -0.24 2.41
CA PHE A 61 -6.40 0.89 3.32
C PHE A 61 -6.06 0.41 4.72
N CYS A 62 -5.52 1.28 5.54
CA CYS A 62 -5.29 1.00 6.96
C CYS A 62 -6.58 1.31 7.73
N ASP A 63 -6.47 1.95 8.89
CA ASP A 63 -7.63 2.26 9.72
C ASP A 63 -8.72 2.97 8.94
N THR A 64 -9.97 2.55 9.17
CA THR A 64 -11.13 3.03 8.40
C THR A 64 -12.21 3.50 9.36
N VAL A 65 -12.53 4.80 9.32
CA VAL A 65 -13.67 5.39 10.02
C VAL A 65 -14.87 5.42 9.08
N LEU A 66 -16.02 4.95 9.57
CA LEU A 66 -17.27 4.97 8.82
C LEU A 66 -18.09 6.18 9.26
N LEU A 67 -18.35 7.10 8.31
CA LEU A 67 -19.12 8.31 8.53
C LEU A 67 -20.49 8.21 7.85
N ASN A 68 -21.54 8.59 8.55
CA ASN A 68 -22.88 8.69 7.97
C ASN A 68 -22.97 9.91 7.02
N PRO A 69 -24.08 10.12 6.29
CA PRO A 69 -24.21 11.26 5.38
C PRO A 69 -24.18 12.63 6.09
N ALA A 70 -24.40 12.67 7.41
CA ALA A 70 -24.25 13.88 8.23
C ALA A 70 -22.79 14.15 8.65
N GLY A 71 -21.86 13.26 8.31
CA GLY A 71 -20.45 13.36 8.66
C GLY A 71 -20.10 12.86 10.06
N GLU A 72 -21.02 12.16 10.73
CA GLU A 72 -20.82 11.61 12.07
C GLU A 72 -20.27 10.19 12.00
N ALA A 73 -19.25 9.90 12.83
CA ALA A 73 -18.70 8.56 12.94
C ALA A 73 -19.69 7.60 13.61
N PHE A 74 -20.03 6.51 12.93
CA PHE A 74 -20.88 5.44 13.47
C PHE A 74 -20.17 4.09 13.55
N GLY A 75 -18.96 3.99 13.01
CA GLY A 75 -18.16 2.77 13.04
C GLY A 75 -16.68 3.05 12.85
N PHE A 76 -15.86 2.11 13.31
CA PHE A 76 -14.41 2.14 13.15
C PHE A 76 -13.89 0.71 12.95
N ILE A 77 -13.01 0.54 11.96
CA ILE A 77 -12.29 -0.70 11.72
C ILE A 77 -10.81 -0.40 11.91
N GLY A 78 -10.25 -0.88 13.03
CA GLY A 78 -8.82 -0.83 13.29
C GLY A 78 -8.09 -1.94 12.54
N GLY A 79 -7.07 -1.57 11.78
CA GLY A 79 -6.30 -2.43 10.88
C GLY A 79 -6.70 -2.26 9.42
N THR A 80 -6.20 -3.17 8.58
CA THR A 80 -6.31 -3.02 7.13
C THR A 80 -7.70 -3.39 6.62
N THR A 81 -8.30 -2.58 5.74
CA THR A 81 -9.46 -2.93 4.89
C THR A 81 -9.03 -3.03 3.43
N ALA A 82 -9.86 -3.66 2.57
CA ALA A 82 -9.52 -3.83 1.17
C ALA A 82 -10.75 -3.74 0.27
N ALA A 83 -10.54 -3.23 -0.95
CA ALA A 83 -11.55 -3.18 -1.99
C ALA A 83 -10.92 -3.52 -3.34
N THR A 84 -11.72 -3.98 -4.30
CA THR A 84 -11.24 -4.27 -5.66
C THR A 84 -12.21 -3.75 -6.71
N GLY A 85 -11.68 -3.37 -7.86
CA GLY A 85 -12.50 -2.91 -8.97
C GLY A 85 -11.66 -2.70 -10.23
N PRO A 86 -12.30 -2.35 -11.35
CA PRO A 86 -11.59 -2.03 -12.58
C PRO A 86 -10.68 -0.82 -12.38
N TYR A 87 -9.58 -0.76 -13.14
CA TYR A 87 -8.75 0.43 -13.24
C TYR A 87 -8.43 0.77 -14.70
N THR A 88 -8.08 2.02 -14.93
CA THR A 88 -7.56 2.52 -16.20
C THR A 88 -6.41 3.46 -15.90
N ALA A 89 -5.28 3.29 -16.60
CA ALA A 89 -4.14 4.20 -16.45
C ALA A 89 -4.55 5.64 -16.78
N GLY A 90 -4.16 6.59 -15.94
CA GLY A 90 -4.54 7.99 -16.02
C GLY A 90 -5.84 8.37 -15.31
N ALA A 91 -6.56 7.42 -14.72
CA ALA A 91 -7.86 7.65 -14.11
C ALA A 91 -7.97 7.11 -12.68
N VAL A 92 -8.88 7.69 -11.90
CA VAL A 92 -9.14 7.34 -10.49
C VAL A 92 -10.31 6.36 -10.42
N PRO A 93 -10.17 5.20 -9.75
CA PRO A 93 -11.29 4.27 -9.56
C PRO A 93 -12.40 4.87 -8.71
N ASP A 94 -13.65 4.74 -9.15
CA ASP A 94 -14.83 5.31 -8.47
C ASP A 94 -15.92 4.26 -8.15
N ALA A 95 -15.66 2.99 -8.47
CA ALA A 95 -16.61 1.88 -8.39
C ALA A 95 -15.97 0.63 -7.77
N LEU A 96 -15.24 0.80 -6.65
CA LEU A 96 -14.64 -0.33 -5.95
C LEU A 96 -15.72 -1.16 -5.21
N SER A 97 -15.53 -2.48 -5.18
CA SER A 97 -16.29 -3.42 -4.36
C SER A 97 -15.49 -3.77 -3.12
N GLU A 98 -16.09 -3.62 -1.95
CA GLU A 98 -15.46 -3.97 -0.68
C GLU A 98 -15.24 -5.48 -0.59
N LEU A 99 -14.10 -5.89 -0.03
CA LEU A 99 -13.78 -7.30 0.16
C LEU A 99 -14.17 -7.75 1.56
N PRO A 100 -14.81 -8.92 1.70
CA PRO A 100 -15.06 -9.50 3.01
C PRO A 100 -13.75 -10.01 3.62
N THR A 101 -13.73 -10.23 4.94
CA THR A 101 -12.57 -10.79 5.65
C THR A 101 -12.16 -12.15 5.04
N PRO A 102 -10.92 -12.30 4.53
CA PRO A 102 -10.39 -13.58 4.08
C PRO A 102 -10.53 -14.67 5.17
N PRO A 103 -10.91 -15.92 4.82
CA PRO A 103 -11.05 -16.48 3.48
C PRO A 103 -12.49 -16.44 2.91
N ALA A 104 -13.37 -15.57 3.41
CA ALA A 104 -14.75 -15.52 2.93
C ALA A 104 -14.77 -15.21 1.42
N PRO A 105 -15.54 -15.94 0.58
CA PRO A 105 -15.58 -15.66 -0.85
C PRO A 105 -16.06 -14.23 -1.14
N ALA A 106 -15.36 -13.53 -2.04
CA ALA A 106 -15.79 -12.21 -2.51
C ALA A 106 -16.78 -12.35 -3.67
N THR A 107 -17.89 -11.61 -3.60
CA THR A 107 -18.80 -11.42 -4.73
C THR A 107 -18.55 -10.03 -5.30
N VAL A 108 -18.22 -9.90 -6.59
CA VAL A 108 -17.93 -8.61 -7.23
C VAL A 108 -18.69 -8.48 -8.56
N PRO A 109 -19.27 -7.32 -8.89
CA PRO A 109 -19.36 -6.13 -8.04
C PRO A 109 -20.33 -6.30 -6.85
N ASN A 110 -20.11 -5.56 -5.76
CA ASN A 110 -21.01 -5.51 -4.60
C ASN A 110 -21.10 -4.08 -4.03
N SER A 111 -22.06 -3.85 -3.13
CA SER A 111 -22.21 -2.61 -2.35
C SER A 111 -22.15 -2.89 -0.83
N ASP A 112 -21.45 -3.95 -0.44
CA ASP A 112 -21.30 -4.34 0.96
C ASP A 112 -20.35 -3.37 1.69
N GLY A 113 -20.50 -3.24 3.00
CA GLY A 113 -19.61 -2.39 3.81
C GLY A 113 -18.19 -2.95 3.91
N PRO A 114 -17.21 -2.13 4.32
CA PRO A 114 -15.84 -2.59 4.48
C PRO A 114 -15.72 -3.60 5.64
N HIS A 115 -14.80 -4.54 5.49
CA HIS A 115 -14.45 -5.52 6.52
C HIS A 115 -12.95 -5.52 6.80
N LEU A 116 -12.58 -5.98 7.99
CA LEU A 116 -11.17 -6.22 8.32
C LEU A 116 -10.56 -7.22 7.33
N PHE A 117 -9.44 -6.86 6.72
CA PHE A 117 -8.76 -7.64 5.70
C PHE A 117 -7.54 -8.38 6.25
N LEU A 118 -6.56 -7.68 6.84
CA LEU A 118 -5.46 -8.34 7.55
C LEU A 118 -5.92 -8.83 8.93
N PRO A 119 -5.50 -10.02 9.39
CA PRO A 119 -5.83 -10.49 10.73
C PRO A 119 -5.38 -9.52 11.83
N VAL A 120 -6.15 -9.40 12.92
CA VAL A 120 -5.72 -8.66 14.11
C VAL A 120 -4.50 -9.37 14.72
N PRO A 121 -3.37 -8.68 14.95
CA PRO A 121 -2.20 -9.32 15.52
C PRO A 121 -2.41 -9.64 17.00
N VAL A 122 -1.88 -10.78 17.42
CA VAL A 122 -1.93 -11.24 18.81
C VAL A 122 -0.59 -11.02 19.52
N GLY A 123 -0.67 -10.88 20.85
CA GLY A 123 0.50 -10.81 21.73
C GLY A 123 1.18 -9.44 21.78
N LEU A 124 0.55 -8.39 21.28
CA LEU A 124 1.03 -7.02 21.45
C LEU A 124 0.70 -6.53 22.86
N VAL A 125 1.58 -5.71 23.43
CA VAL A 125 1.44 -5.21 24.81
C VAL A 125 1.73 -3.73 24.92
N LEU A 126 1.09 -3.06 25.88
CA LEU A 126 1.34 -1.68 26.26
C LEU A 126 2.65 -1.55 27.06
N PRO A 127 3.19 -0.32 27.26
CA PRO A 127 4.41 -0.08 28.06
C PRO A 127 4.40 -0.70 29.47
N ASP A 128 3.23 -0.77 30.10
CA ASP A 128 3.02 -1.36 31.43
C ASP A 128 2.89 -2.90 31.42
N GLY A 129 2.96 -3.53 30.23
CA GLY A 129 2.79 -4.96 30.03
C GLY A 129 1.34 -5.42 29.84
N THR A 130 0.36 -4.52 29.93
CA THR A 130 -1.05 -4.84 29.67
C THR A 130 -1.24 -5.28 28.22
N ALA A 131 -2.06 -6.29 27.96
CA ALA A 131 -2.35 -6.72 26.59
C ALA A 131 -3.00 -5.59 25.78
N CYS A 132 -2.52 -5.38 24.55
CA CYS A 132 -3.11 -4.40 23.66
C CYS A 132 -4.54 -4.83 23.26
N GLY A 133 -5.51 -3.92 23.37
CA GLY A 133 -6.93 -4.27 23.21
C GLY A 133 -7.59 -4.86 24.45
N ALA A 134 -6.91 -4.92 25.60
CA ALA A 134 -7.54 -5.37 26.84
C ALA A 134 -8.70 -4.45 27.24
N PRO A 135 -9.79 -4.97 27.82
CA PRO A 135 -10.90 -4.16 28.32
C PRO A 135 -10.43 -3.03 29.24
N GLY A 136 -10.87 -1.81 28.97
CA GLY A 136 -10.51 -0.62 29.76
C GLY A 136 -9.16 0.02 29.42
N SER A 137 -8.36 -0.56 28.52
CA SER A 137 -7.03 -0.03 28.15
C SER A 137 -7.07 1.15 27.16
N ASN A 138 -8.23 1.43 26.56
CA ASN A 138 -8.38 2.37 25.45
C ASN A 138 -7.33 2.19 24.34
N SER A 139 -7.01 0.92 24.03
CA SER A 139 -6.05 0.55 22.99
C SER A 139 -6.63 -0.48 22.03
N TYR A 140 -6.03 -0.62 20.86
CA TYR A 140 -6.31 -1.74 19.94
C TYR A 140 -5.04 -2.19 19.23
N ALA A 141 -5.03 -3.47 18.86
CA ALA A 141 -3.99 -4.06 18.04
C ALA A 141 -4.44 -4.01 16.57
N ALA A 142 -3.53 -3.69 15.67
CA ALA A 142 -3.79 -3.61 14.24
C ALA A 142 -2.57 -4.05 13.44
N SER A 143 -2.80 -4.62 12.25
CA SER A 143 -1.76 -4.75 11.22
C SER A 143 -2.00 -3.67 10.17
N TRP A 144 -1.06 -2.72 10.08
CA TRP A 144 -1.05 -1.66 9.07
C TRP A 144 -0.11 -2.01 7.93
N LEU A 145 -0.47 -1.62 6.71
CA LEU A 145 0.37 -1.85 5.55
C LEU A 145 1.55 -0.90 5.51
N SER A 146 2.70 -1.44 5.12
CA SER A 146 3.90 -0.68 4.79
C SER A 146 4.24 -0.73 3.29
N GLY A 147 3.49 -1.52 2.51
CA GLY A 147 3.71 -1.65 1.07
C GLY A 147 2.99 -2.85 0.47
N ALA A 148 2.79 -2.81 -0.85
CA ALA A 148 2.19 -3.91 -1.60
C ALA A 148 2.76 -3.97 -3.03
N THR A 149 2.88 -5.18 -3.57
CA THR A 149 3.35 -5.43 -4.94
C THR A 149 2.86 -6.78 -5.46
N ARG A 150 3.03 -7.05 -6.76
CA ARG A 150 2.79 -8.40 -7.31
C ARG A 150 3.78 -9.41 -6.75
N GLY A 151 3.32 -10.62 -6.49
CA GLY A 151 4.17 -11.68 -6.00
C GLY A 151 5.24 -12.09 -7.04
N PRO A 152 6.32 -12.74 -6.58
CA PRO A 152 7.47 -13.08 -7.41
C PRO A 152 7.17 -14.26 -8.33
N ALA A 153 7.96 -14.42 -9.41
CA ALA A 153 7.90 -15.57 -10.31
C ALA A 153 8.43 -16.89 -9.69
N ARG A 154 7.76 -17.38 -8.64
CA ARG A 154 7.97 -18.68 -7.98
C ARG A 154 6.70 -19.16 -7.31
N TYR A 155 6.64 -20.45 -6.98
CA TYR A 155 5.58 -20.97 -6.14
C TYR A 155 5.75 -20.59 -4.66
N ILE A 156 4.64 -20.25 -4.02
CA ILE A 156 4.50 -19.99 -2.59
C ILE A 156 3.29 -20.79 -2.10
N ASN A 157 3.53 -21.79 -1.24
CA ASN A 157 2.50 -22.68 -0.69
C ASN A 157 1.51 -23.26 -1.72
N GLY A 158 2.04 -23.65 -2.90
CA GLY A 158 1.26 -24.24 -3.99
C GLY A 158 0.65 -23.25 -4.99
N TYR A 159 0.74 -21.94 -4.74
CA TYR A 159 0.24 -20.90 -5.64
C TYR A 159 1.36 -20.29 -6.46
N TRP A 160 1.09 -20.00 -7.73
CA TRP A 160 2.02 -19.30 -8.59
C TRP A 160 2.11 -17.84 -8.15
N GLY A 161 3.31 -17.39 -7.78
CA GLY A 161 3.50 -16.09 -7.11
C GLY A 161 3.06 -14.87 -7.92
N PRO A 162 3.20 -14.82 -9.25
CA PRO A 162 2.62 -13.76 -10.06
C PRO A 162 1.10 -13.66 -10.00
N ASP A 163 0.37 -14.65 -9.47
CA ASP A 163 -1.07 -14.58 -9.19
C ASP A 163 -1.38 -14.04 -7.78
N LEU A 164 -0.33 -13.82 -6.98
CA LEU A 164 -0.44 -13.33 -5.61
C LEU A 164 -0.15 -11.82 -5.53
N VAL A 165 -0.63 -11.20 -4.46
CA VAL A 165 -0.19 -9.90 -3.99
C VAL A 165 0.67 -10.13 -2.74
N ALA A 166 1.90 -9.62 -2.77
CA ALA A 166 2.78 -9.56 -1.62
C ALA A 166 2.54 -8.25 -0.88
N MET A 167 2.30 -8.33 0.43
CA MET A 167 2.06 -7.19 1.29
C MET A 167 3.06 -7.19 2.43
N THR A 168 3.70 -6.07 2.68
CA THR A 168 4.49 -5.85 3.89
C THR A 168 3.61 -5.13 4.91
N TYR A 169 3.74 -5.48 6.18
CA TYR A 169 2.89 -4.92 7.22
C TYR A 169 3.66 -4.75 8.53
N THR A 170 3.23 -3.79 9.34
CA THR A 170 3.65 -3.58 10.72
C THR A 170 2.51 -3.98 11.66
N ASP A 171 2.83 -4.70 12.73
CA ASP A 171 1.90 -4.93 13.83
C ASP A 171 2.06 -3.80 14.84
N VAL A 172 0.99 -3.06 15.08
CA VAL A 172 0.97 -1.88 15.93
C VAL A 172 0.02 -2.06 17.11
N CYS A 173 0.43 -1.55 18.26
CA CYS A 173 -0.47 -1.30 19.38
C CYS A 173 -0.77 0.18 19.46
N VAL A 174 -2.02 0.56 19.22
CA VAL A 174 -2.49 1.96 19.18
C VAL A 174 -3.14 2.30 20.52
N ARG A 175 -2.77 3.45 21.10
CA ARG A 175 -3.24 3.96 22.40
C ARG A 175 -4.03 5.28 22.27
N GLY A 176 -4.02 5.86 21.08
CA GLY A 176 -4.69 7.10 20.73
C GLY A 176 -4.37 7.46 19.28
N GLN A 177 -4.97 8.54 18.78
CA GLN A 177 -4.88 8.92 17.36
C GLN A 177 -3.43 9.07 16.85
N TRP A 178 -2.51 9.52 17.71
CA TRP A 178 -1.12 9.80 17.37
C TRP A 178 -0.11 9.08 18.29
N ASP A 179 -0.58 8.07 19.02
CA ASP A 179 0.25 7.34 19.96
C ASP A 179 0.12 5.84 19.71
N TRP A 180 1.19 5.26 19.18
CA TRP A 180 1.27 3.83 18.90
C TRP A 180 2.69 3.33 19.12
N THR A 181 2.83 2.00 19.13
CA THR A 181 4.12 1.32 19.17
C THR A 181 4.11 0.23 18.11
N VAL A 182 5.07 0.27 17.19
CA VAL A 182 5.28 -0.78 16.20
C VAL A 182 6.01 -1.91 16.88
N GLN A 183 5.40 -3.08 17.03
CA GLN A 183 5.98 -4.18 17.81
C GLN A 183 6.45 -5.35 16.93
N ALA A 184 5.97 -5.42 15.69
CA ALA A 184 6.45 -6.40 14.74
C ALA A 184 6.32 -5.93 13.30
N TRP A 185 6.99 -6.65 12.42
CA TRP A 185 6.92 -6.45 10.99
C TRP A 185 6.91 -7.80 10.26
N GLY A 186 6.19 -7.89 9.16
CA GLY A 186 6.05 -9.12 8.39
C GLY A 186 5.71 -8.95 6.93
N ILE A 187 5.60 -10.11 6.25
CA ILE A 187 5.20 -10.23 4.85
C ILE A 187 4.04 -11.23 4.75
N SER A 188 3.00 -10.85 4.03
CA SER A 188 1.86 -11.68 3.66
C SER A 188 1.79 -11.89 2.16
N PHE A 189 1.29 -13.05 1.74
CA PHE A 189 0.94 -13.33 0.36
C PHE A 189 -0.55 -13.65 0.28
N TYR A 190 -1.26 -12.91 -0.55
CA TYR A 190 -2.70 -13.00 -0.73
C TYR A 190 -3.01 -13.42 -2.16
N HIS A 191 -3.95 -14.35 -2.31
CA HIS A 191 -4.47 -14.79 -3.60
C HIS A 191 -5.84 -14.13 -3.84
N PRO A 192 -5.94 -13.14 -4.75
CA PRO A 192 -7.17 -12.37 -4.97
C PRO A 192 -8.33 -13.23 -5.44
N ALA A 193 -8.10 -14.19 -6.35
CA ALA A 193 -9.17 -14.96 -6.97
C ALA A 193 -9.93 -15.87 -5.98
N SER A 194 -9.28 -16.33 -4.91
CA SER A 194 -9.93 -17.11 -3.84
C SER A 194 -10.20 -16.30 -2.58
N ASN A 195 -9.86 -15.01 -2.56
CA ASN A 195 -9.86 -14.16 -1.37
C ASN A 195 -9.16 -14.81 -0.16
N THR A 196 -7.96 -15.37 -0.32
CA THR A 196 -7.26 -16.09 0.78
C THR A 196 -5.82 -15.66 0.98
N PHE A 197 -5.36 -15.58 2.23
CA PHE A 197 -3.92 -15.53 2.52
C PHE A 197 -3.30 -16.92 2.37
N VAL A 198 -2.29 -17.02 1.51
CA VAL A 198 -1.56 -18.28 1.27
C VAL A 198 -0.31 -18.38 2.14
N ALA A 199 0.20 -17.25 2.65
CA ALA A 199 1.28 -17.18 3.60
C ALA A 199 1.20 -15.88 4.42
N HIS A 200 1.57 -15.94 5.70
CA HIS A 200 1.59 -14.79 6.61
C HIS A 200 2.74 -14.99 7.60
N HIS A 201 3.77 -14.16 7.53
CA HIS A 201 4.99 -14.33 8.30
C HIS A 201 5.39 -13.05 9.02
N ARG A 202 5.41 -13.13 10.36
CA ARG A 202 6.12 -12.17 11.19
C ARG A 202 7.62 -12.44 11.09
N VAL A 203 8.39 -11.46 10.61
CA VAL A 203 9.82 -11.59 10.34
C VAL A 203 10.64 -10.93 11.45
N PHE A 204 10.29 -9.70 11.82
CA PHE A 204 10.90 -8.99 12.94
C PHE A 204 9.87 -8.78 14.04
N ALA A 205 10.31 -8.85 15.28
CA ALA A 205 9.53 -8.49 16.45
C ALA A 205 10.46 -7.81 17.45
N SER A 206 9.95 -6.83 18.18
CA SER A 206 10.58 -6.32 19.38
C SER A 206 10.22 -7.21 20.58
N GLY A 207 10.97 -7.07 21.68
CA GLY A 207 10.57 -7.63 22.96
C GLY A 207 9.32 -6.93 23.49
N ALA A 208 8.71 -7.49 24.54
CA ALA A 208 7.49 -6.94 25.16
C ALA A 208 7.63 -5.43 25.39
N SER A 209 6.68 -4.68 24.81
CA SER A 209 6.45 -3.24 24.92
C SER A 209 7.50 -2.28 24.31
N ALA A 210 8.54 -2.79 23.67
CA ALA A 210 9.51 -1.96 22.96
C ALA A 210 9.04 -1.65 21.54
N ASP A 211 9.37 -0.46 21.04
CA ASP A 211 9.21 -0.15 19.62
C ASP A 211 10.22 -0.93 18.78
N LEU A 212 9.79 -1.41 17.62
CA LEU A 212 10.61 -2.09 16.65
C LEU A 212 11.56 -1.05 16.04
N PRO A 213 12.89 -1.26 16.03
CA PRO A 213 13.82 -0.31 15.42
C PRO A 213 13.38 0.04 13.98
N TRP A 214 13.38 1.33 13.64
CA TRP A 214 12.87 1.83 12.34
C TRP A 214 13.51 1.14 11.14
N GLN A 215 14.77 0.70 11.25
CA GLN A 215 15.46 -0.04 10.20
C GLN A 215 14.81 -1.38 9.85
N ARG A 216 13.91 -1.88 10.70
CA ARG A 216 13.15 -3.13 10.53
C ARG A 216 11.68 -2.88 10.22
N GLN A 217 11.24 -1.63 10.15
CA GLN A 217 9.89 -1.23 9.72
C GLN A 217 9.91 -1.05 8.19
N LEU A 218 9.99 -2.17 7.47
CA LEU A 218 10.32 -2.19 6.04
C LEU A 218 9.08 -2.11 5.13
N GLY A 219 8.98 -1.10 4.28
CA GLY A 219 7.94 -0.94 3.29
C GLY A 219 8.38 -1.17 1.85
N SER A 220 7.50 -0.80 0.93
CA SER A 220 7.81 -0.69 -0.52
C SER A 220 8.47 -1.94 -1.12
N PRO A 221 7.80 -3.11 -1.09
CA PRO A 221 8.37 -4.35 -1.59
C PRO A 221 8.55 -4.34 -3.12
N ILE A 222 9.75 -4.72 -3.57
CA ILE A 222 10.08 -4.84 -5.00
C ILE A 222 10.81 -6.16 -5.24
N PHE A 223 10.20 -7.08 -5.98
CA PHE A 223 10.88 -8.29 -6.46
C PHE A 223 11.66 -7.97 -7.74
N ALA A 224 12.98 -7.89 -7.63
CA ALA A 224 13.85 -7.62 -8.77
C ALA A 224 14.31 -8.90 -9.47
N ASP A 225 14.68 -8.77 -10.75
CA ASP A 225 15.11 -9.87 -11.61
C ASP A 225 16.40 -10.55 -11.12
N ASP A 226 17.25 -9.78 -10.42
CA ASP A 226 18.48 -10.23 -9.77
C ASP A 226 18.26 -11.24 -8.63
N GLY A 227 17.00 -11.54 -8.31
CA GLY A 227 16.62 -12.56 -7.32
C GLY A 227 16.47 -12.02 -5.90
N TYR A 228 16.52 -10.71 -5.70
CA TYR A 228 16.33 -10.06 -4.40
C TYR A 228 15.01 -9.32 -4.28
N LEU A 229 14.38 -9.47 -3.12
CA LEU A 229 13.30 -8.60 -2.67
C LEU A 229 13.97 -7.39 -2.04
N TYR A 230 13.80 -6.22 -2.64
CA TYR A 230 14.21 -4.93 -2.10
C TYR A 230 13.07 -4.32 -1.29
N LEU A 231 13.43 -3.69 -0.18
CA LEU A 231 12.52 -3.09 0.78
C LEU A 231 13.13 -1.80 1.30
N TYR A 232 12.30 -0.80 1.59
CA TYR A 232 12.77 0.51 2.04
C TYR A 232 12.27 0.81 3.45
N ALA A 233 12.99 1.64 4.18
CA ALA A 233 12.46 2.27 5.39
C ALA A 233 12.86 3.74 5.40
N SER A 234 12.13 4.53 6.17
CA SER A 234 12.41 5.95 6.36
C SER A 234 12.34 6.31 7.82
N HIS A 235 13.10 7.32 8.22
CA HIS A 235 13.03 7.88 9.55
C HIS A 235 13.31 9.37 9.50
N CYS A 236 12.49 10.14 10.22
CA CYS A 236 12.75 11.55 10.41
C CYS A 236 13.58 11.74 11.68
N ASP A 237 14.81 12.22 11.53
CA ASP A 237 15.73 12.49 12.65
C ASP A 237 15.42 13.81 13.35
N ASP A 238 14.82 14.76 12.62
CA ASP A 238 14.50 16.10 13.09
C ASP A 238 13.10 16.50 12.63
N ALA A 239 12.10 16.14 13.43
CA ALA A 239 10.70 16.45 13.18
C ALA A 239 10.31 17.73 13.93
N ALA A 240 9.84 18.73 13.20
CA ALA A 240 9.36 19.99 13.78
C ALA A 240 8.16 20.51 12.99
N PHE A 241 7.11 20.94 13.71
CA PHE A 241 5.90 21.54 13.14
C PHE A 241 5.28 20.73 11.98
N GLY A 242 5.32 19.39 12.08
CA GLY A 242 4.76 18.52 11.05
C GLY A 242 5.58 18.44 9.75
N ALA A 243 6.84 18.85 9.79
CA ALA A 243 7.79 18.70 8.70
C ALA A 243 9.00 17.90 9.19
N CYS A 244 9.68 17.25 8.24
CA CYS A 244 10.98 16.65 8.51
C CYS A 244 12.11 17.58 8.02
N GLY A 245 12.90 18.11 8.95
CA GLY A 245 14.06 18.96 8.63
C GLY A 245 15.26 18.14 8.15
N LYS A 246 15.43 16.94 8.73
CA LYS A 246 16.48 15.99 8.38
C LYS A 246 15.96 14.56 8.57
N GLY A 247 16.23 13.69 7.61
CA GLY A 247 15.86 12.29 7.71
C GLY A 247 16.88 11.35 7.10
N ARG A 248 16.53 10.07 7.19
CA ARG A 248 17.30 8.96 6.63
C ARG A 248 16.35 8.05 5.87
N THR A 249 16.86 7.47 4.81
CA THR A 249 16.25 6.33 4.13
C THR A 249 17.11 5.10 4.37
N LEU A 250 16.55 3.92 4.20
CA LEU A 250 17.27 2.67 4.30
C LEU A 250 16.81 1.77 3.17
N LEU A 251 17.74 1.02 2.62
CA LEU A 251 17.47 -0.06 1.68
C LEU A 251 17.90 -1.38 2.30
N ALA A 252 16.96 -2.31 2.42
CA ALA A 252 17.21 -3.69 2.75
C ALA A 252 16.97 -4.57 1.52
N ARG A 253 17.64 -5.72 1.49
CA ARG A 253 17.31 -6.79 0.55
C ARG A 253 17.36 -8.16 1.20
N THR A 254 16.59 -9.09 0.66
CA THR A 254 16.62 -10.51 1.02
C THR A 254 16.40 -11.38 -0.22
N PRO A 255 17.02 -12.56 -0.36
CA PRO A 255 16.78 -13.42 -1.51
C PRO A 255 15.31 -13.84 -1.59
N TRP A 256 14.61 -13.54 -2.68
CA TRP A 256 13.23 -14.01 -2.85
C TRP A 256 13.16 -15.38 -3.51
N ARG A 257 14.19 -15.80 -4.25
CA ARG A 257 14.23 -17.12 -4.93
C ARG A 257 14.46 -18.29 -3.96
N SER A 258 14.96 -18.03 -2.75
CA SER A 258 15.23 -19.06 -1.74
C SER A 258 14.05 -19.28 -0.78
N SER A 259 13.80 -20.51 -0.35
CA SER A 259 12.85 -20.84 0.73
C SER A 259 13.33 -20.38 2.12
N THR A 260 14.63 -20.09 2.28
CA THR A 260 15.23 -19.56 3.52
C THR A 260 15.47 -18.05 3.49
N GLY A 261 14.98 -17.37 2.45
CA GLY A 261 15.17 -15.93 2.27
C GLY A 261 14.20 -15.10 3.10
N TRP A 262 13.28 -14.40 2.42
CA TRP A 262 12.37 -13.41 3.01
C TRP A 262 11.64 -13.80 4.33
N PRO A 263 11.29 -15.07 4.63
CA PRO A 263 10.65 -15.41 5.91
C PRO A 263 11.61 -15.38 7.11
N LYS A 264 12.93 -15.26 6.91
CA LYS A 264 13.96 -15.37 7.95
C LYS A 264 14.64 -14.03 8.15
N SER A 265 14.55 -13.46 9.36
CA SER A 265 15.19 -12.19 9.72
C SER A 265 16.70 -12.17 9.43
N ALA A 266 17.41 -13.29 9.68
CA ALA A 266 18.84 -13.41 9.44
C ALA A 266 19.25 -13.34 7.95
N SER A 267 18.30 -13.44 7.01
CA SER A 267 18.57 -13.34 5.56
C SER A 267 18.70 -11.89 5.07
N TYR A 268 18.22 -10.92 5.86
CA TYR A 268 18.14 -9.53 5.43
C TYR A 268 19.53 -8.90 5.46
N ARG A 269 19.82 -8.12 4.43
CA ARG A 269 21.04 -7.33 4.30
C ARG A 269 20.69 -5.89 4.02
N TYR A 270 21.47 -4.97 4.56
CA TYR A 270 21.26 -3.54 4.51
C TYR A 270 22.33 -2.89 3.67
N TRP A 271 21.93 -1.91 2.86
CA TRP A 271 22.80 -1.24 1.92
C TRP A 271 23.80 -0.32 2.64
N THR A 272 25.04 -0.33 2.15
CA THR A 272 26.09 0.63 2.47
C THR A 272 26.82 1.02 1.17
N PRO A 273 27.58 2.13 1.14
CA PRO A 273 28.40 2.47 -0.02
C PRO A 273 29.43 1.38 -0.38
N GLY A 274 29.84 0.56 0.60
CA GLY A 274 30.77 -0.55 0.41
C GLY A 274 30.12 -1.90 0.07
N GLY A 275 28.79 -1.96 -0.04
CA GLY A 275 28.05 -3.19 -0.38
C GLY A 275 26.87 -3.46 0.56
N TRP A 276 26.84 -4.66 1.13
CA TRP A 276 25.69 -5.15 1.91
C TRP A 276 26.15 -5.72 3.25
N THR A 277 25.57 -5.24 4.34
CA THR A 277 25.87 -5.66 5.71
C THR A 277 24.70 -6.42 6.34
N SER A 278 24.93 -7.27 7.33
CA SER A 278 23.86 -7.86 8.15
C SER A 278 23.45 -6.96 9.32
N ASP A 279 24.23 -5.94 9.65
CA ASP A 279 23.92 -5.01 10.74
C ASP A 279 23.07 -3.84 10.23
N PRO A 280 21.79 -3.73 10.63
CA PRO A 280 20.94 -2.60 10.23
C PRO A 280 21.47 -1.24 10.70
N ASN A 281 22.24 -1.18 11.79
CA ASN A 281 22.74 0.08 12.32
C ASN A 281 23.93 0.63 11.50
N ALA A 282 24.58 -0.22 10.72
CA ALA A 282 25.65 0.18 9.79
C ALA A 282 25.11 0.64 8.42
N ALA A 283 23.79 0.58 8.20
CA ALA A 283 23.16 1.04 6.97
C ALA A 283 23.36 2.55 6.78
N THR A 284 23.49 2.98 5.52
CA THR A 284 23.59 4.40 5.14
C THR A 284 22.37 4.82 4.34
N SER A 285 22.04 6.11 4.36
CA SER A 285 20.93 6.65 3.56
C SER A 285 21.15 6.39 2.08
N VAL A 286 20.19 5.72 1.43
CA VAL A 286 20.25 5.42 -0.01
C VAL A 286 19.85 6.64 -0.86
N MET A 287 19.04 7.54 -0.28
CA MET A 287 18.72 8.88 -0.79
C MET A 287 19.33 9.90 0.17
N ALA A 288 20.48 10.49 -0.18
CA ALA A 288 21.33 11.25 0.75
C ALA A 288 20.65 12.50 1.32
N ASP A 289 19.85 13.21 0.51
CA ASP A 289 19.18 14.47 0.91
C ASP A 289 17.69 14.30 1.21
N ALA A 290 17.26 13.06 1.46
CA ALA A 290 15.90 12.75 1.84
C ALA A 290 15.62 13.16 3.30
N ARG A 291 14.45 13.76 3.51
CA ARG A 291 13.81 14.14 4.76
C ARG A 291 12.36 13.60 4.79
N PRO A 292 12.17 12.27 4.76
CA PRO A 292 10.85 11.68 4.72
C PRO A 292 10.15 11.74 6.09
N LEU A 293 8.90 12.19 6.10
CA LEU A 293 7.91 11.68 7.06
C LEU A 293 7.45 10.28 6.68
N TYR A 294 7.33 10.03 5.38
CA TYR A 294 7.00 8.74 4.81
C TYR A 294 7.66 8.58 3.42
N LEU A 295 7.86 7.33 2.98
CA LEU A 295 8.46 7.00 1.69
C LEU A 295 7.76 5.78 1.05
N ASP A 296 7.19 5.96 -0.14
CA ASP A 296 6.71 4.87 -1.01
C ASP A 296 7.66 4.72 -2.20
N VAL A 297 8.14 3.52 -2.48
CA VAL A 297 9.06 3.23 -3.60
C VAL A 297 8.49 2.12 -4.47
N ARG A 298 8.44 2.38 -5.79
CA ARG A 298 7.88 1.43 -6.75
C ARG A 298 8.68 1.40 -8.05
N SER A 299 8.46 0.33 -8.81
CA SER A 299 8.89 0.24 -10.20
C SER A 299 7.75 0.62 -11.14
N TYR A 300 8.09 1.40 -12.17
CA TYR A 300 7.19 1.97 -13.16
C TYR A 300 7.69 1.63 -14.56
N THR A 301 6.81 1.02 -15.36
CA THR A 301 7.13 0.61 -16.73
C THR A 301 7.56 1.83 -17.55
N GLY A 302 8.74 1.77 -18.17
CA GLY A 302 9.30 2.85 -18.99
C GLY A 302 9.95 4.00 -18.22
N ILE A 303 9.71 4.12 -16.91
CA ILE A 303 10.25 5.20 -16.06
C ILE A 303 11.40 4.70 -15.17
N GLY A 304 11.39 3.42 -14.77
CA GLY A 304 12.37 2.83 -13.87
C GLY A 304 11.84 2.76 -12.45
N PHE A 305 12.63 3.20 -11.47
CA PHE A 305 12.20 3.29 -10.07
C PHE A 305 11.87 4.73 -9.73
N ALA A 306 10.75 4.92 -9.03
CA ALA A 306 10.43 6.20 -8.44
C ALA A 306 10.07 6.03 -6.96
N ALA A 307 10.45 7.02 -6.16
CA ALA A 307 10.05 7.13 -4.76
C ALA A 307 9.26 8.41 -4.55
N VAL A 308 8.10 8.28 -3.90
CA VAL A 308 7.32 9.39 -3.39
C VAL A 308 7.73 9.63 -1.95
N GLU A 309 8.38 10.75 -1.71
CA GLU A 309 8.79 11.19 -0.38
C GLU A 309 7.81 12.24 0.12
N GLN A 310 7.03 11.91 1.15
CA GLN A 310 6.25 12.93 1.85
C GLN A 310 7.17 13.70 2.80
N THR A 311 7.27 15.02 2.65
CA THR A 311 8.17 15.86 3.45
C THR A 311 7.45 16.61 4.58
N THR A 312 6.13 16.85 4.43
CA THR A 312 5.32 17.50 5.46
C THR A 312 3.92 16.89 5.60
N ILE A 313 3.27 17.11 6.73
CA ILE A 313 1.82 16.86 6.95
C ILE A 313 0.94 17.92 6.28
N GLY A 314 1.55 18.98 5.73
CA GLY A 314 0.87 20.01 4.94
C GLY A 314 0.78 19.65 3.47
N GLY A 315 0.97 18.37 3.12
CA GLY A 315 0.80 17.89 1.75
C GLY A 315 1.99 18.07 0.82
N HIS A 316 3.19 18.37 1.33
CA HIS A 316 4.39 18.55 0.49
C HIS A 316 5.09 17.21 0.23
N TYR A 317 5.60 17.04 -0.99
CA TYR A 317 6.34 15.86 -1.40
C TYR A 317 7.41 16.14 -2.45
N ARG A 318 8.32 15.17 -2.63
CA ARG A 318 9.27 15.09 -3.73
C ARG A 318 9.19 13.74 -4.41
N ILE A 319 9.41 13.71 -5.72
CA ILE A 319 9.61 12.47 -6.48
C ILE A 319 11.11 12.26 -6.66
N TRP A 320 11.60 11.10 -6.28
CA TRP A 320 12.96 10.64 -6.58
C TRP A 320 12.92 9.63 -7.71
N ARG A 321 13.92 9.62 -8.58
CA ARG A 321 14.04 8.61 -9.64
C ARG A 321 15.39 7.91 -9.66
N ALA A 322 15.38 6.64 -10.06
CA ALA A 322 16.57 5.82 -10.25
C ALA A 322 16.35 4.74 -11.31
N SER A 323 17.45 4.21 -11.86
CA SER A 323 17.44 3.05 -12.77
C SER A 323 17.63 1.71 -12.05
N SER A 324 18.00 1.73 -10.76
CA SER A 324 18.13 0.55 -9.91
C SER A 324 17.55 0.82 -8.52
N PRO A 325 17.16 -0.23 -7.76
CA PRO A 325 16.68 -0.04 -6.39
C PRO A 325 17.67 0.70 -5.48
N SER A 326 18.97 0.48 -5.67
CA SER A 326 20.03 1.14 -4.89
C SER A 326 20.44 2.52 -5.41
N GLY A 327 19.77 3.05 -6.44
CA GLY A 327 20.13 4.32 -7.05
C GLY A 327 21.14 4.19 -8.20
N PRO A 328 21.88 5.27 -8.54
CA PRO A 328 21.84 6.58 -7.88
C PRO A 328 20.43 7.20 -7.98
N TRP A 329 20.00 7.82 -6.88
CA TRP A 329 18.69 8.49 -6.80
C TRP A 329 18.86 9.98 -7.09
N THR A 330 17.96 10.52 -7.92
CA THR A 330 17.90 11.96 -8.22
C THR A 330 16.56 12.51 -7.76
N ALA A 331 16.58 13.56 -6.94
CA ALA A 331 15.38 14.26 -6.49
C ALA A 331 14.84 15.20 -7.57
N GLY A 332 13.52 15.25 -7.69
CA GLY A 332 12.78 16.32 -8.34
C GLY A 332 12.55 17.52 -7.42
N ALA A 333 11.74 18.47 -7.89
CA ALA A 333 11.31 19.60 -7.09
C ALA A 333 10.37 19.17 -5.96
N GLU A 334 10.37 19.94 -4.86
CA GLU A 334 9.33 19.83 -3.85
C GLU A 334 8.09 20.57 -4.31
N VAL A 335 6.96 19.91 -4.23
CA VAL A 335 5.65 20.42 -4.65
C VAL A 335 4.60 20.00 -3.63
N GLN A 336 3.43 20.63 -3.69
CA GLN A 336 2.30 20.33 -2.81
C GLN A 336 1.21 19.62 -3.61
N VAL A 337 0.53 18.64 -3.00
CA VAL A 337 -0.65 18.02 -3.63
C VAL A 337 -1.84 18.99 -3.63
N PRO A 338 -2.72 18.94 -4.65
CA PRO A 338 -3.87 19.81 -4.72
C PRO A 338 -4.82 19.66 -3.53
N GLY A 339 -5.36 20.78 -3.03
CA GLY A 339 -6.34 20.79 -1.94
C GLY A 339 -5.72 20.85 -0.54
N CYS A 340 -4.40 20.68 -0.42
CA CYS A 340 -3.71 20.71 0.87
C CYS A 340 -3.08 22.08 1.19
N GLU A 341 -3.21 23.08 0.31
CA GLU A 341 -2.70 24.44 0.51
C GLU A 341 -3.39 25.19 1.65
N SER A 342 -4.66 24.87 1.90
CA SER A 342 -5.53 25.56 2.87
C SER A 342 -6.21 24.63 3.87
N SER A 343 -5.76 23.38 3.97
CA SER A 343 -6.36 22.36 4.85
C SER A 343 -6.52 22.90 6.27
N THR A 344 -7.76 22.90 6.77
CA THR A 344 -8.06 23.38 8.14
C THR A 344 -8.26 22.24 9.12
N ASP A 345 -8.57 21.03 8.63
CA ASP A 345 -9.16 19.97 9.45
C ASP A 345 -8.23 18.79 9.76
N GLY A 346 -6.92 18.96 9.64
CA GLY A 346 -5.95 17.95 10.06
C GLY A 346 -4.72 17.88 9.18
N TRP A 347 -4.23 16.65 8.99
CA TRP A 347 -2.99 16.38 8.25
C TRP A 347 -3.35 15.89 6.85
N CYS A 348 -2.60 16.35 5.85
CA CYS A 348 -2.56 15.82 4.50
C CYS A 348 -1.34 14.89 4.40
N TYR A 349 -1.60 13.58 4.32
CA TYR A 349 -0.59 12.54 4.51
C TYR A 349 -0.90 11.26 3.73
N ALA A 350 -0.12 10.20 3.94
CA ALA A 350 -0.30 8.88 3.34
C ALA A 350 -0.11 8.88 1.82
N PHE A 351 1.09 9.29 1.38
CA PHE A 351 1.41 9.54 -0.02
C PHE A 351 1.93 8.26 -0.68
N PHE A 352 1.20 7.74 -1.67
CA PHE A 352 1.56 6.52 -2.39
C PHE A 352 1.46 6.69 -3.89
N GLY A 353 2.48 6.23 -4.62
CA GLY A 353 2.40 6.17 -6.08
C GLY A 353 1.70 4.90 -6.54
N HIS A 354 1.14 4.92 -7.76
CA HIS A 354 0.38 3.79 -8.29
C HIS A 354 0.87 3.41 -9.68
N SER A 355 1.71 2.38 -9.79
CA SER A 355 2.38 2.05 -11.06
C SER A 355 1.44 1.56 -12.15
N GLU A 356 0.35 0.90 -11.77
CA GLU A 356 -0.70 0.46 -12.67
C GLU A 356 -1.63 1.60 -13.13
N LEU A 357 -1.80 2.65 -12.30
CA LEU A 357 -2.61 3.81 -12.66
C LEU A 357 -1.78 4.87 -13.39
N SER A 358 -0.46 4.86 -13.23
CA SER A 358 0.44 5.84 -13.83
C SER A 358 0.59 5.64 -15.33
N THR A 359 0.91 6.73 -16.03
CA THR A 359 1.16 6.74 -17.46
C THR A 359 2.64 7.04 -17.75
N ALA A 360 3.02 7.05 -19.03
CA ALA A 360 4.36 7.49 -19.42
C ALA A 360 4.63 8.97 -19.07
N ASP A 361 3.58 9.79 -18.97
CA ASP A 361 3.70 11.24 -18.78
C ASP A 361 3.39 11.69 -17.35
N THR A 362 2.66 10.87 -16.59
CA THR A 362 2.17 11.25 -15.25
C THR A 362 2.27 10.11 -14.24
N LEU A 363 2.67 10.48 -13.02
CA LEU A 363 2.51 9.67 -11.82
C LEU A 363 1.09 9.88 -11.27
N LEU A 364 0.38 8.81 -10.98
CA LEU A 364 -0.85 8.85 -10.19
C LEU A 364 -0.45 8.65 -8.72
N LEU A 365 -0.80 9.62 -7.89
CA LEU A 365 -0.42 9.76 -6.48
C LEU A 365 -1.67 9.82 -5.61
N SER A 366 -1.87 8.86 -4.71
CA SER A 366 -2.88 8.98 -3.65
C SER A 366 -2.35 9.73 -2.44
N TYR A 367 -3.26 10.40 -1.73
CA TYR A 367 -3.04 11.04 -0.45
C TYR A 367 -4.36 11.11 0.32
N TYR A 368 -4.29 11.11 1.65
CA TYR A 368 -5.43 11.47 2.48
C TYR A 368 -5.61 12.98 2.50
N ASP A 369 -6.81 13.42 2.10
CA ASP A 369 -7.25 14.81 2.20
C ASP A 369 -8.17 14.96 3.43
N PRO A 370 -7.77 15.72 4.46
CA PRO A 370 -8.52 15.84 5.70
C PRO A 370 -9.83 16.61 5.52
N ASP A 371 -9.90 17.61 4.64
CA ASP A 371 -11.10 18.41 4.43
C ASP A 371 -12.18 17.58 3.71
N ASN A 372 -11.74 16.71 2.79
CA ASN A 372 -12.62 15.74 2.13
C ASN A 372 -12.89 14.47 2.94
N LYS A 373 -12.12 14.24 4.02
CA LYS A 373 -12.10 13.03 4.84
C LYS A 373 -11.99 11.75 4.00
N HIS A 374 -11.10 11.77 3.01
CA HIS A 374 -11.06 10.73 1.98
C HIS A 374 -9.67 10.58 1.36
N VAL A 375 -9.38 9.39 0.84
CA VAL A 375 -8.22 9.15 -0.05
C VAL A 375 -8.50 9.76 -1.42
N MET A 376 -7.75 10.79 -1.77
CA MET A 376 -7.75 11.44 -3.08
C MET A 376 -6.65 10.85 -3.95
N VAL A 377 -6.82 10.88 -5.27
CA VAL A 377 -5.75 10.58 -6.23
C VAL A 377 -5.61 11.74 -7.19
N ALA A 378 -4.38 12.25 -7.35
CA ALA A 378 -4.02 13.28 -8.32
C ALA A 378 -3.04 12.73 -9.37
N ALA A 379 -3.09 13.31 -10.58
CA ALA A 379 -2.07 13.10 -11.59
C ALA A 379 -1.03 14.21 -11.47
N VAL A 380 0.23 13.82 -11.33
CA VAL A 380 1.36 14.74 -11.14
C VAL A 380 2.44 14.45 -12.17
N PRO A 381 3.18 15.46 -12.65
CA PRO A 381 4.32 15.23 -13.52
C PRO A 381 5.36 14.35 -12.83
N TRP A 382 6.06 13.53 -13.61
CA TRP A 382 7.15 12.71 -13.12
C TRP A 382 8.26 13.54 -12.43
#